data_AF-A0A7S1YW10-F1
#
_entry.id   AF-A0A7S1YW10-F1
#
_cell.length_a   1.000
_cell.length_b   1.000
_cell.length_c   1.000
_cell.angle_alpha   90.00
_cell.angle_beta   90.00
_cell.angle_gamma   90.00
#
_symmetry.space_group_name_H-M   'P 1'
#
loop_
_entity.id
_entity.type
_entity.pdbx_description
1 polymer ?
#
loop_
_entity_poly.entity_id
_entity_poly.type
_entity_poly.pdbx_seq_one_letter_code
_entity_poly.pdbx_strand_id
1 'polypeptide(L)'
;GIMCASSANGIYAIVGLASSCDGCEIGRSKAPQCYPPELKRRGMKIVDAFAKYPNTLAFSAGNEVNHGYVVEWNAPCQKRFMRDMRVYIQSCDSIRHVPVGIVSADTDRDGVAAYYNCDSDGDGIQNAEWFGLNTYVYCNGKVSDLKDAPGFELLISSFQRYSIPALLTEFGCLSDTFHDIGKYKHQRNFLQAMWLETDPALMEAFSGGFAFEYSEELQNGNRYGIGKFAPDDCNEVEVACQYIPMPEFYNLRNAYLAANRRPNNRTVWNKLNQTFTDQSMQNLMVPDPDRMGRSDCPDQFPTLLSFDWENTSSIPSVCPSKLSQDFVCPASMVSSAKVAEDSMFHHPGAVTWSFVVTALLVIALARGFRDYEGGGTHGNGREDKPDKEDSYHRTDSSSSGEGVPLITTSNVFMGRGGLSDYRAAK
;
A
#
# COMPACT_ATOMS: atom_id res chain seq x y z
N GLY A 1 3.19 7.67 -16.74
CA GLY A 1 2.92 9.03 -16.24
C GLY A 1 3.20 9.11 -14.75
N ILE A 2 2.27 8.61 -13.92
CA ILE A 2 2.33 8.78 -12.46
C ILE A 2 3.61 8.25 -11.81
N MET A 3 4.05 7.02 -12.10
CA MET A 3 5.29 6.46 -11.54
C MET A 3 6.52 7.33 -11.82
N CYS A 4 6.61 7.91 -13.02
CA CYS A 4 7.70 8.82 -13.39
C CYS A 4 7.63 10.15 -12.67
N ALA A 5 6.43 10.73 -12.54
CA ALA A 5 6.24 11.96 -11.78
C ALA A 5 6.56 11.74 -10.28
N SER A 6 6.12 10.62 -9.71
CA SER A 6 6.45 10.22 -8.34
C SER A 6 7.97 10.03 -8.17
N SER A 7 8.62 9.31 -9.09
CA SER A 7 10.07 9.09 -9.06
C SER A 7 10.86 10.41 -9.10
N ALA A 8 10.44 11.37 -9.92
CA ALA A 8 11.06 12.69 -10.01
C ALA A 8 11.01 13.48 -8.69
N ASN A 9 10.08 13.15 -7.79
CA ASN A 9 9.92 13.74 -6.46
C ASN A 9 10.50 12.86 -5.33
N GLY A 10 11.16 11.75 -5.66
CA GLY A 10 11.67 10.77 -4.69
C GLY A 10 10.57 9.97 -3.99
N ILE A 11 9.42 9.81 -4.64
CA ILE A 11 8.26 9.07 -4.13
C ILE A 11 8.27 7.65 -4.69
N TYR A 12 8.12 6.68 -3.79
CA TYR A 12 8.06 5.26 -4.08
C TYR A 12 6.65 4.72 -3.88
N ALA A 13 6.34 3.60 -4.52
CA ALA A 13 5.04 2.96 -4.48
C ALA A 13 5.12 1.51 -3.99
N ILE A 14 4.26 1.14 -3.04
CA ILE A 14 3.86 -0.26 -2.83
C ILE A 14 2.63 -0.51 -3.70
N VAL A 15 2.67 -1.54 -4.54
CA VAL A 15 1.63 -1.85 -5.52
C VAL A 15 0.88 -3.11 -5.12
N GLY A 16 -0.44 -3.01 -4.92
CA GLY A 16 -1.31 -4.16 -4.69
C GLY A 16 -1.44 -5.05 -5.94
N LEU A 17 -1.31 -6.36 -5.76
CA LEU A 17 -1.51 -7.36 -6.81
C LEU A 17 -2.97 -7.86 -6.91
N ALA A 18 -3.72 -7.73 -5.81
CA ALA A 18 -5.15 -8.02 -5.72
C ALA A 18 -5.98 -6.73 -5.79
N SER A 19 -7.28 -6.86 -6.04
CA SER A 19 -8.25 -5.76 -6.03
C SER A 19 -9.65 -6.33 -5.83
N SER A 20 -10.57 -5.51 -5.30
CA SER A 20 -11.99 -5.87 -5.19
C SER A 20 -12.68 -5.98 -6.56
N CYS A 21 -12.54 -7.14 -7.21
CA CYS A 21 -13.27 -7.56 -8.40
C CYS A 21 -13.35 -9.09 -8.49
N ASP A 22 -14.30 -9.61 -9.27
CA ASP A 22 -14.47 -11.05 -9.45
C ASP A 22 -13.20 -11.70 -10.03
N GLY A 23 -12.71 -12.76 -9.36
CA GLY A 23 -11.44 -13.43 -9.69
C GLY A 23 -10.17 -12.61 -9.46
N CYS A 24 -10.24 -11.41 -8.88
CA CYS A 24 -9.11 -10.50 -8.68
C CYS A 24 -8.52 -10.49 -7.26
N GLU A 25 -9.02 -11.33 -6.36
CA GLU A 25 -8.64 -11.37 -4.95
C GLU A 25 -8.72 -12.79 -4.39
N ILE A 26 -8.14 -12.97 -3.20
CA ILE A 26 -8.30 -14.20 -2.44
C ILE A 26 -9.71 -14.23 -1.86
N GLY A 27 -10.46 -15.26 -2.18
CA GLY A 27 -11.84 -15.43 -1.71
C GLY A 27 -11.94 -15.80 -0.23
N ARG A 28 -13.19 -15.87 0.24
CA ARG A 28 -13.54 -16.21 1.64
C ARG A 28 -13.67 -17.72 1.89
N SER A 29 -13.59 -18.54 0.84
CA SER A 29 -13.64 -20.01 0.96
C SER A 29 -12.40 -20.57 1.67
N LYS A 30 -12.47 -21.82 2.13
CA LYS A 30 -11.28 -22.52 2.64
C LYS A 30 -10.29 -22.80 1.50
N ALA A 31 -9.02 -22.91 1.85
CA ALA A 31 -8.00 -23.39 0.93
C ALA A 31 -8.30 -24.84 0.49
N PRO A 32 -8.07 -25.18 -0.79
CA PRO A 32 -7.48 -24.34 -1.84
C PRO A 32 -8.47 -23.44 -2.61
N GLN A 33 -9.78 -23.55 -2.39
CA GLN A 33 -10.83 -22.92 -3.21
C GLN A 33 -10.82 -21.38 -3.19
N CYS A 34 -10.15 -20.75 -2.22
CA CYS A 34 -10.01 -19.31 -2.13
C CYS A 34 -9.03 -18.69 -3.13
N TYR A 35 -8.26 -19.48 -3.89
CA TYR A 35 -7.27 -18.95 -4.83
C TYR A 35 -7.70 -19.17 -6.28
N PRO A 36 -8.35 -18.17 -6.92
CA PRO A 36 -8.77 -18.30 -8.31
C PRO A 36 -7.58 -18.24 -9.28
N PRO A 37 -7.57 -19.04 -10.37
CA PRO A 37 -6.51 -19.01 -11.39
C PRO A 37 -6.29 -17.61 -12.02
N GLU A 38 -7.35 -16.81 -12.13
CA GLU A 38 -7.34 -15.47 -12.71
C GLU A 38 -6.45 -14.51 -11.91
N LEU A 39 -6.41 -14.66 -10.59
CA LEU A 39 -5.59 -13.83 -9.70
C LEU A 39 -4.10 -14.01 -9.98
N LYS A 40 -3.65 -15.25 -10.23
CA LYS A 40 -2.26 -15.53 -10.61
C LYS A 40 -1.89 -14.75 -11.87
N ARG A 41 -2.72 -14.85 -12.91
CA ARG A 41 -2.51 -14.14 -14.19
C ARG A 41 -2.52 -12.62 -14.02
N ARG A 42 -3.42 -12.11 -13.18
CA ARG A 42 -3.48 -10.68 -12.82
C ARG A 42 -2.18 -10.23 -12.16
N GLY A 43 -1.72 -10.94 -11.14
CA GLY A 43 -0.50 -10.62 -10.41
C GLY A 43 0.71 -10.54 -11.32
N MET A 44 0.91 -11.53 -12.21
CA MET A 44 2.02 -11.52 -13.18
C MET A 44 1.97 -10.31 -14.13
N LYS A 45 0.78 -9.95 -14.62
CA LYS A 45 0.61 -8.75 -15.47
C LYS A 45 0.95 -7.45 -14.72
N ILE A 46 0.59 -7.34 -13.44
CA ILE A 46 0.93 -6.18 -12.61
C ILE A 46 2.43 -6.13 -12.37
N VAL A 47 3.06 -7.27 -12.08
CA VAL A 47 4.53 -7.38 -11.97
C VAL A 47 5.20 -6.89 -13.25
N ASP A 48 4.81 -7.40 -14.42
CA ASP A 48 5.39 -6.98 -15.71
C ASP A 48 5.24 -5.47 -15.95
N ALA A 49 4.09 -4.91 -15.56
CA ALA A 49 3.78 -3.50 -15.76
C ALA A 49 4.57 -2.57 -14.83
N PHE A 50 4.84 -2.99 -13.59
CA PHE A 50 5.37 -2.12 -12.55
C PHE A 50 6.82 -2.41 -12.14
N ALA A 51 7.34 -3.63 -12.31
CA ALA A 51 8.71 -3.99 -11.89
C ALA A 51 9.79 -3.18 -12.62
N LYS A 52 9.50 -2.75 -13.85
CA LYS A 52 10.36 -1.89 -14.68
C LYS A 52 10.62 -0.50 -14.10
N TYR A 53 9.80 -0.02 -13.16
CA TYR A 53 10.02 1.28 -12.53
C TYR A 53 10.94 1.12 -11.31
N PRO A 54 12.04 1.88 -11.21
CA PRO A 54 12.95 1.82 -10.05
C PRO A 54 12.26 2.19 -8.73
N ASN A 55 11.23 3.04 -8.78
CA ASN A 55 10.48 3.48 -7.59
C ASN A 55 9.27 2.59 -7.24
N THR A 56 9.11 1.42 -7.88
CA THR A 56 8.26 0.36 -7.35
C THR A 56 9.00 -0.31 -6.20
N LEU A 57 8.63 0.06 -4.97
CA LEU A 57 9.30 -0.39 -3.75
C LEU A 57 9.02 -1.86 -3.46
N ALA A 58 7.75 -2.24 -3.52
CA ALA A 58 7.31 -3.57 -3.17
C ALA A 58 5.96 -3.92 -3.82
N PHE A 59 5.65 -5.21 -3.87
CA PHE A 59 4.32 -5.72 -4.21
C PHE A 59 3.62 -6.25 -2.95
N SER A 60 2.31 -5.99 -2.85
CA SER A 60 1.44 -6.59 -1.83
C SER A 60 0.58 -7.68 -2.44
N ALA A 61 0.68 -8.90 -1.90
CA ALA A 61 -0.15 -10.05 -2.26
C ALA A 61 -1.50 -10.05 -1.52
N GLY A 62 -2.07 -8.88 -1.24
CA GLY A 62 -3.40 -8.72 -0.66
C GLY A 62 -3.42 -7.81 0.57
N ASN A 63 -4.56 -7.17 0.78
CA ASN A 63 -4.81 -6.24 1.89
C ASN A 63 -5.88 -6.83 2.82
N GLU A 64 -5.52 -7.07 4.07
CA GLU A 64 -6.41 -7.56 5.13
C GLU A 64 -7.22 -8.82 4.76
N VAL A 65 -6.66 -9.70 3.92
CA VAL A 65 -7.36 -10.90 3.40
C VAL A 65 -7.92 -11.77 4.53
N ASN A 66 -7.19 -11.87 5.65
CA ASN A 66 -7.56 -12.73 6.77
C ASN A 66 -8.52 -12.05 7.76
N HIS A 67 -8.81 -10.76 7.58
CA HIS A 67 -9.62 -9.98 8.51
C HIS A 67 -11.11 -10.36 8.42
N GLY A 68 -11.74 -10.62 9.57
CA GLY A 68 -13.16 -10.98 9.66
C GLY A 68 -13.47 -12.46 9.40
N TYR A 69 -12.44 -13.31 9.34
CA TYR A 69 -12.57 -14.76 9.14
C TYR A 69 -11.70 -15.55 10.10
N VAL A 70 -11.88 -16.87 10.08
CA VAL A 70 -10.92 -17.82 10.64
C VAL A 70 -9.68 -17.80 9.73
N VAL A 71 -8.56 -17.25 10.23
CA VAL A 71 -7.34 -16.96 9.45
C VAL A 71 -6.84 -18.19 8.68
N GLU A 72 -6.95 -19.37 9.29
CA GLU A 72 -6.56 -20.67 8.74
C GLU A 72 -7.30 -21.04 7.46
N TRP A 73 -8.45 -20.42 7.17
CA TRP A 73 -9.24 -20.74 5.97
C TRP A 73 -8.60 -20.20 4.71
N ASN A 74 -8.17 -18.93 4.71
CA ASN A 74 -7.73 -18.24 3.49
C ASN A 74 -6.28 -17.76 3.52
N ALA A 75 -5.61 -17.76 4.69
CA ALA A 75 -4.18 -17.46 4.76
C ALA A 75 -3.31 -18.40 3.90
N PRO A 76 -3.58 -19.72 3.80
CA PRO A 76 -2.84 -20.58 2.88
C PRO A 76 -2.97 -20.17 1.41
N CYS A 77 -4.14 -19.69 0.97
CA CYS A 77 -4.34 -19.18 -0.38
C CYS A 77 -3.52 -17.90 -0.63
N GLN A 78 -3.52 -16.96 0.31
CA GLN A 78 -2.72 -15.74 0.19
C GLN A 78 -1.22 -16.04 0.16
N LYS A 79 -0.75 -16.93 1.06
CA LYS A 79 0.65 -17.36 1.11
C LYS A 79 1.05 -18.09 -0.18
N ARG A 80 0.16 -18.90 -0.75
CA ARG A 80 0.36 -19.53 -2.06
C ARG A 80 0.44 -18.52 -3.19
N PHE A 81 -0.44 -17.53 -3.24
CA PHE A 81 -0.40 -16.48 -4.25
C PHE A 81 0.91 -15.67 -4.18
N MET A 82 1.31 -15.27 -2.97
CA MET A 82 2.60 -14.61 -2.74
C MET A 82 3.77 -15.46 -3.25
N ARG A 83 3.81 -16.75 -2.90
CA ARG A 83 4.82 -17.69 -3.39
C ARG A 83 4.86 -17.75 -4.92
N ASP A 84 3.71 -17.87 -5.57
CA ASP A 84 3.63 -17.93 -7.04
C ASP A 84 4.18 -16.66 -7.71
N MET A 85 3.95 -15.48 -7.11
CA MET A 85 4.49 -14.21 -7.61
C MET A 85 6.01 -14.11 -7.42
N ARG A 86 6.53 -14.57 -6.28
CA ARG A 86 7.98 -14.66 -6.04
C ARG A 86 8.66 -15.63 -7.01
N VAL A 87 8.06 -16.80 -7.25
CA VAL A 87 8.53 -17.76 -8.27
C VAL A 87 8.57 -17.11 -9.65
N TYR A 88 7.50 -16.39 -10.04
CA TYR A 88 7.45 -15.72 -11.33
C TYR A 88 8.58 -14.70 -11.50
N ILE A 89 8.74 -13.79 -10.52
CA ILE A 89 9.80 -12.77 -10.51
C ILE A 89 11.18 -13.42 -10.62
N GLN A 90 11.45 -14.47 -9.83
CA GLN A 90 12.74 -15.17 -9.84
C GLN A 90 13.00 -15.97 -11.13
N SER A 91 11.94 -16.46 -11.80
CA SER A 91 12.08 -17.24 -13.03
C SER A 91 12.45 -16.40 -14.26
N CYS A 92 12.40 -15.07 -14.15
CA CYS A 92 12.59 -14.15 -15.25
C CYS A 92 13.77 -13.19 -15.01
N ASP A 93 14.93 -13.50 -15.59
CA ASP A 93 16.14 -12.66 -15.50
C ASP A 93 15.96 -11.21 -15.99
N SER A 94 14.92 -10.94 -16.77
CA SER A 94 14.57 -9.61 -17.25
C SER A 94 13.81 -8.77 -16.22
N ILE A 95 13.20 -9.39 -15.21
CA ILE A 95 12.43 -8.70 -14.18
C ILE A 95 13.37 -8.37 -13.02
N ARG A 96 13.41 -7.09 -12.63
CA ARG A 96 14.11 -6.68 -11.41
C ARG A 96 13.45 -7.32 -10.19
N HIS A 97 14.25 -7.82 -9.25
CA HIS A 97 13.71 -8.29 -7.97
C HIS A 97 13.02 -7.14 -7.24
N VAL A 98 11.69 -7.23 -7.12
CA VAL A 98 10.85 -6.36 -6.29
C VAL A 98 10.28 -7.24 -5.17
N PRO A 99 10.49 -6.89 -3.88
CA PRO A 99 10.05 -7.74 -2.79
C PRO A 99 8.52 -7.89 -2.77
N VAL A 100 8.06 -9.10 -2.49
CA VAL A 100 6.63 -9.42 -2.35
C VAL A 100 6.31 -9.72 -0.88
N GLY A 101 5.27 -9.08 -0.37
CA GLY A 101 4.81 -9.21 1.00
C GLY A 101 3.30 -9.10 1.09
N ILE A 102 2.78 -8.89 2.30
CA ILE A 102 1.34 -8.81 2.54
C ILE A 102 1.00 -7.61 3.43
N VAL A 103 -0.26 -7.20 3.42
CA VAL A 103 -0.80 -6.23 4.37
C VAL A 103 -1.86 -6.92 5.23
N SER A 104 -1.71 -6.86 6.54
CA SER A 104 -2.60 -7.46 7.53
C SER A 104 -3.34 -6.40 8.33
N ALA A 105 -4.58 -6.72 8.72
CA ALA A 105 -5.27 -6.00 9.78
C ALA A 105 -4.64 -6.32 11.14
N ASP A 106 -4.74 -5.38 12.07
CA ASP A 106 -4.25 -5.53 13.44
C ASP A 106 -5.24 -6.25 14.36
N THR A 107 -5.59 -7.51 14.03
CA THR A 107 -6.54 -8.34 14.80
C THR A 107 -5.91 -9.57 15.46
N ASP A 108 -5.04 -10.29 14.75
CA ASP A 108 -4.24 -11.42 15.26
C ASP A 108 -2.78 -11.22 14.87
N ARG A 109 -2.21 -10.13 15.40
CA ARG A 109 -0.92 -9.58 14.96
C ARG A 109 0.21 -10.61 15.01
N ASP A 110 0.43 -11.23 16.16
CA ASP A 110 1.60 -12.09 16.38
C ASP A 110 1.48 -13.42 15.62
N GLY A 111 0.29 -14.03 15.60
CA GLY A 111 0.04 -15.28 14.88
C GLY A 111 0.17 -15.11 13.37
N VAL A 112 -0.43 -14.04 12.82
CA VAL A 112 -0.37 -13.72 11.39
C VAL A 112 1.05 -13.33 10.95
N ALA A 113 1.75 -12.49 11.74
CA ALA A 113 3.14 -12.14 11.45
C ALA A 113 4.03 -13.39 11.45
N ALA A 114 3.93 -14.25 12.47
CA ALA A 114 4.68 -15.50 12.52
C ALA A 114 4.40 -16.39 11.29
N TYR A 115 3.13 -16.56 10.92
CA TYR A 115 2.74 -17.40 9.79
C TYR A 115 3.32 -16.92 8.45
N TYR A 116 3.26 -15.62 8.16
CA TYR A 116 3.79 -15.09 6.89
C TYR A 116 5.31 -15.01 6.86
N ASN A 117 5.99 -15.00 8.01
CA ASN A 117 7.45 -15.07 8.08
C ASN A 117 7.99 -16.51 8.02
N CYS A 118 7.21 -17.50 8.42
CA CYS A 118 7.65 -18.89 8.47
C CYS A 118 7.73 -19.56 7.09
N ASP A 119 8.50 -20.65 7.00
CA ASP A 119 8.60 -21.49 5.81
C ASP A 119 8.24 -22.96 6.15
N SER A 120 6.95 -23.27 6.09
CA SER A 120 6.36 -24.59 6.37
C SER A 120 6.80 -25.73 5.44
N ASP A 121 7.31 -25.41 4.26
CA ASP A 121 7.58 -26.35 3.17
C ASP A 121 9.10 -26.47 2.93
N GLY A 122 9.91 -25.61 3.54
CA GLY A 122 11.36 -25.62 3.48
C GLY A 122 11.95 -25.19 2.13
N ASP A 123 11.14 -24.61 1.23
CA ASP A 123 11.57 -24.20 -0.12
C ASP A 123 12.13 -22.76 -0.17
N GLY A 124 11.96 -22.02 0.92
CA GLY A 124 12.45 -20.68 1.13
C GLY A 124 11.79 -19.58 0.30
N ILE A 125 10.68 -19.88 -0.38
CA ILE A 125 10.02 -18.93 -1.30
C ILE A 125 8.61 -18.53 -0.89
N GLN A 126 8.02 -19.24 0.08
CA GLN A 126 6.66 -18.94 0.54
C GLN A 126 6.56 -17.97 1.73
N ASN A 127 7.68 -17.56 2.32
CA ASN A 127 7.68 -16.50 3.32
C ASN A 127 7.50 -15.12 2.63
N ALA A 128 7.01 -14.14 3.38
CA ALA A 128 6.96 -12.77 2.92
C ALA A 128 8.36 -12.14 2.96
N GLU A 129 8.62 -11.19 2.06
CA GLU A 129 9.85 -10.39 2.05
C GLU A 129 9.69 -9.06 2.81
N TRP A 130 8.45 -8.69 3.11
CA TRP A 130 8.08 -7.57 4.00
C TRP A 130 6.67 -7.81 4.57
N PHE A 131 6.34 -7.15 5.69
CA PHE A 131 5.03 -7.26 6.34
C PHE A 131 4.42 -5.87 6.58
N GLY A 132 3.20 -5.66 6.10
CA GLY A 132 2.42 -4.47 6.37
C GLY A 132 1.40 -4.73 7.48
N LEU A 133 1.26 -3.79 8.40
CA LEU A 133 0.23 -3.80 9.43
C LEU A 133 -0.62 -2.54 9.33
N ASN A 134 -1.92 -2.71 9.10
CA ASN A 134 -2.91 -1.66 9.22
C ASN A 134 -3.33 -1.56 10.68
N THR A 135 -2.90 -0.51 11.37
CA THR A 135 -3.11 -0.37 12.81
C THR A 135 -3.63 1.02 13.18
N TYR A 136 -4.66 1.02 14.03
CA TYR A 136 -5.34 2.23 14.48
C TYR A 136 -5.24 2.38 16.01
N VAL A 137 -4.17 1.87 16.63
CA VAL A 137 -4.04 1.77 18.10
C VAL A 137 -3.74 3.09 18.84
N TYR A 138 -3.50 4.18 18.13
CA TYR A 138 -3.40 5.52 18.73
C TYR A 138 -4.63 6.36 18.38
N CYS A 139 -5.56 6.42 19.32
CA CYS A 139 -6.83 7.15 19.19
C CYS A 139 -7.00 8.25 20.24
N ASN A 140 -6.08 8.42 21.20
CA ASN A 140 -6.24 9.40 22.28
C ASN A 140 -5.48 10.69 21.97
N GLY A 141 -6.19 11.69 21.47
CA GLY A 141 -5.63 13.00 21.11
C GLY A 141 -5.04 13.80 22.28
N LYS A 142 -5.29 13.39 23.53
CA LYS A 142 -4.72 14.01 24.73
C LYS A 142 -3.33 13.47 25.09
N VAL A 143 -2.96 12.30 24.56
CA VAL A 143 -1.63 11.71 24.75
C VAL A 143 -0.65 12.37 23.80
N SER A 144 0.44 12.93 24.31
CA SER A 144 1.48 13.57 23.49
C SER A 144 2.85 12.91 23.57
N ASP A 145 3.06 12.05 24.57
CA ASP A 145 4.28 11.28 24.75
C ASP A 145 4.05 9.80 24.40
N LEU A 146 5.01 9.19 23.70
CA LEU A 146 4.95 7.79 23.26
C LEU A 146 4.81 6.81 24.44
N LYS A 147 5.46 7.08 25.58
CA LYS A 147 5.41 6.25 26.79
C LYS A 147 3.98 6.09 27.35
N ASP A 148 3.09 7.03 27.02
CA ASP A 148 1.70 7.05 27.47
C ASP A 148 0.75 6.55 26.36
N ALA A 149 1.30 5.96 25.28
CA ALA A 149 0.59 5.37 24.16
C ALA A 149 0.74 3.82 24.17
N PRO A 150 -0.02 3.10 25.02
CA PRO A 150 0.19 1.67 25.25
C PRO A 150 0.07 0.80 23.99
N GLY A 151 -0.75 1.21 23.01
CA GLY A 151 -0.84 0.50 21.73
C GLY A 151 0.49 0.43 20.97
N PHE A 152 1.31 1.49 21.06
CA PHE A 152 2.63 1.52 20.42
C PHE A 152 3.68 0.74 21.22
N GLU A 153 3.57 0.69 22.55
CA GLU A 153 4.40 -0.21 23.36
C GLU A 153 4.19 -1.68 22.97
N LEU A 154 2.93 -2.09 22.75
CA LEU A 154 2.59 -3.42 22.25
C LEU A 154 3.11 -3.67 20.82
N LEU A 155 3.10 -2.64 19.95
CA LEU A 155 3.67 -2.75 18.61
C LEU A 155 5.17 -3.01 18.66
N ILE A 156 5.90 -2.29 19.51
CA ILE A 156 7.34 -2.51 19.73
C ILE A 156 7.57 -3.94 20.21
N SER A 157 6.84 -4.41 21.22
CA SER A 157 7.05 -5.76 21.77
C SER A 157 6.82 -6.86 20.75
N SER A 158 5.82 -6.71 19.87
CA SER A 158 5.51 -7.71 18.83
C SER A 158 6.59 -7.77 17.73
N PHE A 159 7.18 -6.64 17.37
CA PHE A 159 8.04 -6.54 16.17
C PHE A 159 9.54 -6.37 16.43
N GLN A 160 9.96 -6.17 17.68
CA GLN A 160 11.39 -5.94 18.00
C GLN A 160 12.33 -7.06 17.50
N ARG A 161 11.83 -8.31 17.41
CA ARG A 161 12.61 -9.46 16.91
C ARG A 161 12.11 -10.01 15.56
N TYR A 162 11.20 -9.30 14.90
CA TYR A 162 10.68 -9.74 13.62
C TYR A 162 11.74 -9.56 12.53
N SER A 163 11.98 -10.59 11.72
CA SER A 163 13.19 -10.71 10.91
C SER A 163 13.09 -10.16 9.48
N ILE A 164 11.89 -9.79 9.05
CA ILE A 164 11.66 -9.09 7.77
C ILE A 164 11.19 -7.65 8.02
N PRO A 165 11.41 -6.72 7.09
CA PRO A 165 10.94 -5.35 7.22
C PRO A 165 9.43 -5.28 7.50
N ALA A 166 9.06 -4.59 8.57
CA ALA A 166 7.66 -4.34 8.94
C ALA A 166 7.32 -2.86 8.74
N LEU A 167 6.15 -2.56 8.19
CA LEU A 167 5.67 -1.18 8.01
C LEU A 167 4.28 -1.03 8.63
N LEU A 168 3.98 0.13 9.19
CA LEU A 168 2.59 0.49 9.49
C LEU A 168 1.94 0.96 8.19
N THR A 169 1.29 0.03 7.49
CA THR A 169 0.75 0.32 6.15
C THR A 169 -0.45 1.26 6.18
N GLU A 170 -1.14 1.30 7.32
CA GLU A 170 -2.12 2.33 7.63
C GLU A 170 -2.01 2.73 9.10
N PHE A 171 -2.07 4.03 9.37
CA PHE A 171 -2.31 4.59 10.70
C PHE A 171 -3.11 5.89 10.63
N GLY A 172 -3.71 6.28 11.76
CA GLY A 172 -4.43 7.54 11.90
C GLY A 172 -5.87 7.36 12.34
N CYS A 173 -6.07 6.80 13.53
CA CYS A 173 -7.39 6.53 14.11
C CYS A 173 -8.29 7.78 14.17
N LEU A 174 -9.59 7.58 13.92
CA LEU A 174 -10.62 8.58 14.19
C LEU A 174 -11.09 8.47 15.64
N SER A 175 -11.15 9.61 16.35
CA SER A 175 -11.64 9.67 17.73
C SER A 175 -12.12 11.07 18.08
N ASP A 176 -13.17 11.15 18.90
CA ASP A 176 -13.70 12.40 19.44
C ASP A 176 -12.73 13.14 20.39
N THR A 177 -11.68 12.45 20.85
CA THR A 177 -10.67 13.01 21.76
C THR A 177 -9.70 13.98 21.08
N PHE A 178 -9.63 13.96 19.75
CA PHE A 178 -8.82 14.90 18.98
C PHE A 178 -9.44 16.31 18.96
N HIS A 179 -8.58 17.32 18.82
CA HIS A 179 -9.00 18.71 18.90
C HIS A 179 -9.73 19.19 17.63
N ASP A 180 -10.66 20.12 17.82
CA ASP A 180 -11.29 20.84 16.72
C ASP A 180 -10.38 21.96 16.20
N ILE A 181 -10.37 22.18 14.89
CA ILE A 181 -9.67 23.28 14.24
C ILE A 181 -10.66 24.06 13.37
N GLY A 182 -11.16 25.16 13.90
CA GLY A 182 -12.21 25.96 13.27
C GLY A 182 -13.50 25.14 13.09
N LYS A 183 -13.93 24.96 11.85
CA LYS A 183 -15.12 24.16 11.51
C LYS A 183 -14.86 22.65 11.42
N TYR A 184 -13.60 22.23 11.41
CA TYR A 184 -13.23 20.82 11.27
C TYR A 184 -13.14 20.18 12.66
N LYS A 185 -13.87 19.08 12.84
CA LYS A 185 -13.97 18.37 14.12
C LYS A 185 -12.92 17.26 14.22
N HIS A 186 -12.45 16.99 15.43
CA HIS A 186 -11.68 15.77 15.72
C HIS A 186 -10.43 15.58 14.85
N GLN A 187 -9.64 16.63 14.69
CA GLN A 187 -8.52 16.66 13.75
C GLN A 187 -7.30 15.93 14.30
N ARG A 188 -6.90 14.84 13.64
CA ARG A 188 -5.77 14.00 14.06
C ARG A 188 -4.46 14.80 14.11
N ASN A 189 -3.67 14.57 15.15
CA ASN A 189 -2.39 15.26 15.38
C ASN A 189 -1.20 14.57 14.67
N PHE A 190 -1.36 13.30 14.26
CA PHE A 190 -0.36 12.47 13.60
C PHE A 190 0.98 12.33 14.33
N LEU A 191 0.98 12.32 15.68
CA LEU A 191 2.21 12.09 16.45
C LEU A 191 2.86 10.73 16.12
N GLN A 192 2.09 9.74 15.66
CA GLN A 192 2.63 8.45 15.22
C GLN A 192 3.67 8.60 14.10
N ALA A 193 3.42 9.49 13.14
CA ALA A 193 4.32 9.77 12.02
C ALA A 193 5.67 10.34 12.52
N MET A 194 5.65 11.13 13.58
CA MET A 194 6.89 11.63 14.20
C MET A 194 7.58 10.52 15.00
N TRP A 195 6.85 9.71 15.77
CA TRP A 195 7.44 8.66 16.59
C TRP A 195 8.14 7.58 15.76
N LEU A 196 7.54 7.15 14.65
CA LEU A 196 8.15 6.19 13.70
C LEU A 196 9.51 6.65 13.15
N GLU A 197 9.76 7.96 13.11
CA GLU A 197 10.98 8.56 12.55
C GLU A 197 11.98 9.02 13.62
N THR A 198 11.60 8.99 14.91
CA THR A 198 12.40 9.59 15.99
C THR A 198 12.61 8.73 17.22
N ASP A 199 11.77 7.73 17.45
CA ASP A 199 11.93 6.81 18.57
C ASP A 199 12.79 5.61 18.16
N PRO A 200 13.92 5.34 18.84
CA PRO A 200 14.82 4.25 18.46
C PRO A 200 14.17 2.88 18.45
N ALA A 201 13.27 2.57 19.38
CA ALA A 201 12.64 1.25 19.46
C ALA A 201 11.62 1.04 18.33
N LEU A 202 10.91 2.10 17.93
CA LEU A 202 10.04 2.04 16.74
C LEU A 202 10.82 1.98 15.43
N MET A 203 11.91 2.73 15.30
CA MET A 203 12.79 2.67 14.11
C MET A 203 13.49 1.30 14.00
N GLU A 204 13.76 0.66 15.13
CA GLU A 204 14.25 -0.71 15.16
C GLU A 204 13.15 -1.68 14.73
N ALA A 205 11.95 -1.60 15.31
CA ALA A 205 10.86 -2.53 15.00
C ALA A 205 10.29 -2.35 13.57
N PHE A 206 10.15 -1.11 13.08
CA PHE A 206 9.43 -0.76 11.86
C PHE A 206 10.27 0.11 10.92
N SER A 207 10.05 -0.07 9.62
CA SER A 207 10.62 0.71 8.53
C SER A 207 9.73 1.90 8.12
N GLY A 208 9.06 2.52 9.08
CA GLY A 208 8.13 3.65 8.87
C GLY A 208 6.67 3.23 8.64
N GLY A 209 5.89 4.10 7.97
CA GLY A 209 4.48 3.82 7.68
C GLY A 209 3.75 4.91 6.89
N PHE A 210 2.48 4.66 6.57
CA PHE A 210 1.62 5.57 5.81
C PHE A 210 0.40 6.01 6.62
N ALA A 211 0.18 7.32 6.66
CA ALA A 211 -1.06 7.88 7.19
C ALA A 211 -2.21 7.55 6.23
N PHE A 212 -3.29 6.99 6.77
CA PHE A 212 -4.52 6.72 6.02
C PHE A 212 -5.48 7.90 6.20
N GLU A 213 -5.82 8.69 5.19
CA GLU A 213 -5.42 8.61 3.77
C GLU A 213 -5.30 10.00 3.11
N TYR A 214 -4.90 10.05 1.84
CA TYR A 214 -4.67 11.31 1.13
C TYR A 214 -5.97 12.08 0.87
N SER A 215 -6.94 11.44 0.19
CA SER A 215 -8.20 12.07 -0.20
C SER A 215 -9.36 11.52 0.60
N GLU A 216 -10.23 12.41 1.06
CA GLU A 216 -11.49 12.06 1.69
C GLU A 216 -12.39 11.27 0.72
N GLU A 217 -12.83 10.10 1.15
CA GLU A 217 -13.81 9.30 0.42
C GLU A 217 -15.22 9.90 0.52
N LEU A 218 -15.80 10.27 -0.62
CA LEU A 218 -17.14 10.85 -0.68
C LEU A 218 -18.25 9.86 -0.29
N GLN A 219 -18.01 8.55 -0.43
CA GLN A 219 -19.06 7.52 -0.39
C GLN A 219 -19.25 6.88 1.00
N ASN A 220 -18.23 6.87 1.86
CA ASN A 220 -18.23 6.06 3.08
C ASN A 220 -18.48 6.86 4.37
N GLY A 221 -18.56 8.20 4.30
CA GLY A 221 -18.84 9.07 5.45
C GLY A 221 -17.77 9.08 6.55
N ASN A 222 -16.78 8.19 6.47
CA ASN A 222 -15.63 8.11 7.35
C ASN A 222 -14.59 9.15 6.94
N ARG A 223 -14.24 10.05 7.87
CA ARG A 223 -13.41 11.22 7.59
C ARG A 223 -11.91 10.95 7.74
N TYR A 224 -11.37 10.02 6.95
CA TYR A 224 -9.95 9.66 6.99
C TYR A 224 -9.06 10.52 6.08
N GLY A 225 -9.62 11.29 5.15
CA GLY A 225 -8.82 12.10 4.24
C GLY A 225 -8.11 13.24 4.94
N ILE A 226 -6.85 13.50 4.60
CA ILE A 226 -6.16 14.73 5.03
C ILE A 226 -6.51 15.94 4.15
N GLY A 227 -7.24 15.73 3.06
CA GLY A 227 -7.80 16.74 2.17
C GLY A 227 -8.88 16.14 1.29
N LYS A 228 -9.41 16.91 0.35
CA LYS A 228 -10.44 16.43 -0.59
C LYS A 228 -10.26 17.01 -1.98
N PHE A 229 -10.77 16.33 -3.00
CA PHE A 229 -10.86 16.90 -4.34
C PHE A 229 -12.16 17.72 -4.49
N ALA A 230 -12.12 18.73 -5.35
CA ALA A 230 -13.23 19.58 -5.69
C ALA A 230 -13.22 19.96 -7.19
N PRO A 231 -14.40 20.15 -7.82
CA PRO A 231 -15.73 19.86 -7.26
C PRO A 231 -15.92 18.35 -7.01
N ASP A 232 -16.94 17.98 -6.25
CA ASP A 232 -17.15 16.58 -5.81
C ASP A 232 -17.40 15.61 -7.00
N ASP A 233 -17.77 16.15 -8.18
CA ASP A 233 -17.97 15.42 -9.44
C ASP A 233 -16.77 15.48 -10.40
N CYS A 234 -15.61 15.97 -9.93
CA CYS A 234 -14.41 16.04 -10.76
C CYS A 234 -13.91 14.63 -11.16
N ASN A 235 -13.37 14.50 -12.37
CA ASN A 235 -12.89 13.22 -12.92
C ASN A 235 -11.60 13.34 -13.74
N GLU A 236 -10.98 14.52 -13.76
CA GLU A 236 -9.77 14.87 -14.53
C GLU A 236 -9.87 14.71 -16.06
N VAL A 237 -11.01 14.25 -16.58
CA VAL A 237 -11.27 14.07 -18.02
C VAL A 237 -12.12 15.21 -18.56
N GLU A 238 -13.27 15.43 -17.91
CA GLU A 238 -14.27 16.43 -18.28
C GLU A 238 -14.24 17.59 -17.29
N VAL A 239 -14.02 17.28 -16.01
CA VAL A 239 -14.00 18.24 -14.91
C VAL A 239 -12.69 18.09 -14.15
N ALA A 240 -11.87 19.14 -14.19
CA ALA A 240 -10.57 19.16 -13.51
C ALA A 240 -10.74 19.06 -11.99
N CYS A 241 -9.94 18.23 -11.34
CA CYS A 241 -9.93 18.11 -9.89
C CYS A 241 -8.95 19.12 -9.26
N GLN A 242 -9.42 19.84 -8.25
CA GLN A 242 -8.58 20.64 -7.36
C GLN A 242 -8.50 19.98 -5.99
N TYR A 243 -7.28 19.68 -5.54
CA TYR A 243 -7.07 19.20 -4.19
C TYR A 243 -7.13 20.36 -3.18
N ILE A 244 -7.94 20.20 -2.14
CA ILE A 244 -8.15 21.15 -1.05
C ILE A 244 -7.64 20.49 0.25
N PRO A 245 -6.49 20.93 0.80
CA PRO A 245 -5.97 20.38 2.05
C PRO A 245 -6.86 20.78 3.25
N MET A 246 -7.03 19.86 4.21
CA MET A 246 -7.70 20.07 5.49
C MET A 246 -6.67 20.25 6.62
N PRO A 247 -7.06 20.64 7.85
CA PRO A 247 -6.10 20.84 8.95
C PRO A 247 -5.19 19.62 9.21
N GLU A 248 -5.72 18.42 9.03
CA GLU A 248 -4.98 17.16 9.13
C GLU A 248 -3.78 17.04 8.18
N PHE A 249 -3.85 17.60 6.96
CA PHE A 249 -2.71 17.68 6.06
C PHE A 249 -1.55 18.46 6.69
N TYR A 250 -1.87 19.58 7.33
CA TYR A 250 -0.86 20.42 7.98
C TYR A 250 -0.31 19.78 9.25
N ASN A 251 -1.14 19.07 10.02
CA ASN A 251 -0.71 18.32 11.19
C ASN A 251 0.27 17.22 10.81
N LEU A 252 -0.06 16.40 9.80
CA LEU A 252 0.81 15.35 9.30
C LEU A 252 2.13 15.92 8.76
N ARG A 253 2.07 16.98 7.94
CA ARG A 253 3.27 17.68 7.45
C ARG A 253 4.15 18.14 8.60
N ASN A 254 3.56 18.72 9.64
CA ASN A 254 4.31 19.23 10.79
C ASN A 254 4.93 18.08 11.61
N ALA A 255 4.26 16.93 11.74
CA ALA A 255 4.83 15.74 12.39
C ALA A 255 6.10 15.25 11.67
N TYR A 256 6.06 15.12 10.34
CA TYR A 256 7.25 14.78 9.54
C TYR A 256 8.35 15.85 9.62
N LEU A 257 7.99 17.13 9.61
CA LEU A 257 8.98 18.22 9.76
C LEU A 257 9.61 18.23 11.15
N ALA A 258 8.88 17.88 12.20
CA ALA A 258 9.40 17.79 13.56
C ALA A 258 10.43 16.67 13.69
N ALA A 259 10.21 15.53 13.02
CA ALA A 259 11.19 14.46 12.95
C ALA A 259 12.53 14.93 12.34
N ASN A 260 12.46 15.72 11.27
CA ASN A 260 13.65 16.27 10.59
C ASN A 260 14.44 17.32 11.39
N ARG A 261 13.87 17.89 12.48
CA ARG A 261 14.46 19.03 13.20
C ARG A 261 15.24 18.66 14.48
N ARG A 262 15.28 17.41 14.94
CA ARG A 262 15.98 17.07 16.19
C ARG A 262 17.52 17.12 16.04
N PRO A 263 18.25 17.91 16.85
CA PRO A 263 19.70 18.15 16.69
C PRO A 263 20.61 16.93 16.90
N ASN A 264 20.13 15.90 17.58
CA ASN A 264 20.96 14.74 17.96
C ASN A 264 21.12 13.75 16.79
N ASN A 265 20.33 13.92 15.73
CA ASN A 265 20.47 13.20 14.46
C ASN A 265 21.14 14.05 13.37
N ARG A 266 21.59 15.26 13.71
CA ARG A 266 22.22 16.19 12.75
C ARG A 266 23.58 15.70 12.27
N THR A 267 24.26 14.82 13.00
CA THR A 267 25.48 14.13 12.55
C THR A 267 25.20 13.03 11.53
N VAL A 268 24.00 12.43 11.55
CA VAL A 268 23.55 11.46 10.55
C VAL A 268 23.02 12.19 9.31
N TRP A 269 22.23 13.25 9.49
CA TRP A 269 21.64 14.01 8.39
C TRP A 269 22.57 15.02 7.71
N ASN A 270 23.57 15.61 8.39
CA ASN A 270 24.55 16.47 7.71
C ASN A 270 25.53 15.67 6.83
N LYS A 271 25.56 14.33 6.94
CA LYS A 271 26.20 13.46 5.94
C LYS A 271 25.30 13.18 4.73
N LEU A 272 23.98 13.34 4.85
CA LEU A 272 22.99 13.05 3.80
C LEU A 272 22.65 14.24 2.89
N ASN A 273 23.13 15.45 3.21
CA ASN A 273 22.88 16.67 2.44
C ASN A 273 24.04 17.08 1.49
N GLN A 274 25.07 16.24 1.38
CA GLN A 274 25.98 16.30 0.23
C GLN A 274 25.30 15.51 -0.86
N THR A 275 24.77 16.19 -1.89
CA THR A 275 24.37 15.67 -3.21
C THR A 275 23.91 14.21 -3.23
N PHE A 276 22.62 13.98 -3.52
CA PHE A 276 22.00 12.68 -3.89
C PHE A 276 22.62 12.07 -5.18
N THR A 277 23.94 11.99 -5.22
CA THR A 277 24.76 11.26 -6.15
C THR A 277 25.48 10.21 -5.31
N ASP A 278 24.98 8.99 -5.34
CA ASP A 278 25.76 7.76 -5.15
C ASP A 278 26.37 7.41 -3.77
N GLN A 279 25.91 7.98 -2.64
CA GLN A 279 26.44 7.62 -1.31
C GLN A 279 25.56 6.64 -0.51
N SER A 280 25.79 5.37 -0.85
CA SER A 280 25.96 4.20 0.03
C SER A 280 24.88 3.86 1.08
N MET A 281 24.37 2.64 0.95
CA MET A 281 23.67 1.79 1.94
C MET A 281 24.30 1.74 3.35
N GLN A 282 25.43 2.42 3.61
CA GLN A 282 26.19 2.41 4.88
C GLN A 282 25.50 3.16 6.03
N ASN A 283 24.54 4.04 5.74
CA ASN A 283 23.75 4.75 6.76
C ASN A 283 22.38 4.13 7.01
N LEU A 284 22.01 3.07 6.27
CA LEU A 284 20.82 2.29 6.62
C LEU A 284 21.15 1.52 7.89
N MET A 285 20.25 1.56 8.89
CA MET A 285 20.37 0.67 10.03
C MET A 285 20.39 -0.77 9.51
N VAL A 286 21.53 -1.43 9.67
CA VAL A 286 21.64 -2.86 9.44
C VAL A 286 20.80 -3.52 10.54
N PRO A 287 19.83 -4.37 10.20
CA PRO A 287 19.05 -5.10 11.20
C PRO A 287 20.01 -5.77 12.19
N ASP A 288 19.67 -5.73 13.48
CA ASP A 288 20.41 -6.45 14.51
C ASP A 288 20.65 -7.90 14.02
N PRO A 289 21.87 -8.45 14.11
CA PRO A 289 22.14 -9.85 13.75
C PRO A 289 21.21 -10.85 14.44
N ASP A 290 20.64 -10.51 15.60
CA ASP A 290 19.67 -11.31 16.33
C ASP A 290 18.26 -11.27 15.69
N ARG A 291 18.02 -10.39 14.71
CA ARG A 291 16.80 -10.32 13.86
C ARG A 291 16.94 -11.11 12.57
N MET A 292 17.71 -12.18 12.59
CA MET A 292 17.90 -13.08 11.45
C MET A 292 17.07 -14.35 11.62
N GLY A 293 16.70 -14.96 10.50
CA GLY A 293 15.98 -16.23 10.47
C GLY A 293 14.49 -16.08 10.17
N ARG A 294 13.75 -17.17 10.31
CA ARG A 294 12.30 -17.23 10.09
C ARG A 294 11.62 -17.55 11.40
N SER A 295 10.39 -17.08 11.56
CA SER A 295 9.54 -17.52 12.65
C SER A 295 9.24 -19.03 12.54
N ASP A 296 9.01 -19.66 13.68
CA ASP A 296 8.40 -20.99 13.70
C ASP A 296 6.99 -20.91 13.09
N CYS A 297 6.61 -21.90 12.29
CA CYS A 297 5.25 -21.96 11.75
C CYS A 297 4.26 -22.30 12.85
N PRO A 298 3.18 -21.52 13.04
CA PRO A 298 2.16 -21.86 14.02
C PRO A 298 1.43 -23.16 13.64
N ASP A 299 1.26 -24.07 14.60
CA ASP A 299 0.74 -25.44 14.40
C ASP A 299 -0.66 -25.50 13.77
N GLN A 300 -1.46 -24.44 13.93
CA GLN A 300 -2.81 -24.38 13.37
C GLN A 300 -2.83 -24.25 11.84
N PHE A 301 -1.71 -23.88 11.20
CA PHE A 301 -1.66 -23.72 9.75
C PHE A 301 -1.08 -24.96 9.07
N PRO A 302 -1.81 -25.56 8.12
CA PRO A 302 -1.27 -26.64 7.29
C PRO A 302 -0.17 -26.15 6.34
N THR A 303 0.71 -27.06 5.93
CA THR A 303 1.73 -26.81 4.90
C THR A 303 1.07 -26.56 3.54
N LEU A 304 1.68 -25.76 2.66
CA LEU A 304 1.07 -25.53 1.34
C LEU A 304 1.10 -26.81 0.47
N LEU A 305 2.09 -27.68 0.68
CA LEU A 305 2.16 -29.01 0.04
C LEU A 305 1.03 -29.97 0.42
N SER A 306 0.31 -29.71 1.50
CA SER A 306 -0.81 -30.56 1.93
C SER A 306 -2.09 -30.37 1.10
N PHE A 307 -2.16 -29.28 0.32
CA PHE A 307 -3.31 -28.97 -0.53
C PHE A 307 -3.10 -29.45 -1.97
N ASP A 308 -4.19 -29.96 -2.56
CA ASP A 308 -4.27 -30.19 -3.99
C ASP A 308 -4.63 -28.87 -4.69
N TRP A 309 -3.61 -28.08 -5.00
CA TRP A 309 -3.78 -26.87 -5.79
C TRP A 309 -4.13 -27.30 -7.20
N GLU A 310 -5.28 -26.88 -7.72
CA GLU A 310 -5.59 -27.03 -9.14
C GLU A 310 -4.37 -26.59 -9.95
N ASN A 311 -4.05 -27.31 -11.04
CA ASN A 311 -2.95 -26.93 -11.92
C ASN A 311 -3.26 -25.54 -12.47
N THR A 312 -2.83 -24.50 -11.75
CA THR A 312 -3.00 -23.08 -12.05
C THR A 312 -2.02 -22.74 -13.18
N SER A 313 -2.30 -23.40 -14.30
CA SER A 313 -1.79 -23.28 -15.66
C SER A 313 -0.60 -22.34 -15.78
N SER A 314 0.57 -22.96 -15.93
CA SER A 314 1.86 -22.42 -16.42
C SER A 314 2.11 -20.94 -16.15
N ILE A 315 3.18 -20.65 -15.41
CA ILE A 315 3.95 -19.40 -15.61
C ILE A 315 3.93 -19.09 -17.11
N PRO A 316 3.50 -17.89 -17.55
CA PRO A 316 3.56 -17.52 -18.95
C PRO A 316 4.93 -17.96 -19.46
N SER A 317 4.96 -18.79 -20.48
CA SER A 317 6.22 -19.38 -20.99
C SER A 317 7.20 -18.32 -21.52
N VAL A 318 6.82 -17.04 -21.45
CA VAL A 318 7.54 -15.91 -21.99
C VAL A 318 7.64 -14.85 -20.90
N CYS A 319 8.82 -14.75 -20.31
CA CYS A 319 9.22 -13.59 -19.51
C CYS A 319 9.13 -12.31 -20.36
N PRO A 320 8.85 -11.14 -19.77
CA PRO A 320 8.90 -9.88 -20.49
C PRO A 320 10.30 -9.66 -21.07
N SER A 321 10.40 -9.05 -22.25
CA SER A 321 11.71 -8.77 -22.85
C SER A 321 12.52 -7.85 -21.94
N LYS A 322 13.84 -8.04 -21.90
CA LYS A 322 14.73 -7.13 -21.16
C LYS A 322 14.56 -5.66 -21.60
N LEU A 323 14.37 -5.42 -22.91
CA LEU A 323 14.09 -4.10 -23.47
C LEU A 323 12.83 -3.46 -22.87
N SER A 324 11.78 -4.24 -22.61
CA SER A 324 10.55 -3.73 -21.97
C SER A 324 10.70 -3.45 -20.47
N GLN A 325 11.69 -4.06 -19.83
CA GLN A 325 11.98 -3.92 -18.40
C GLN A 325 13.06 -2.87 -18.11
N ASP A 326 13.95 -2.57 -19.06
CA ASP A 326 14.92 -1.46 -19.01
C ASP A 326 14.24 -0.10 -19.31
N PHE A 327 13.10 0.17 -18.68
CA PHE A 327 12.33 1.38 -18.92
C PHE A 327 12.97 2.60 -18.24
N VAL A 328 13.09 3.70 -18.98
CA VAL A 328 13.58 4.99 -18.48
C VAL A 328 12.48 6.03 -18.64
N CYS A 329 12.20 6.76 -17.57
CA CYS A 329 11.24 7.85 -17.59
C CYS A 329 11.68 8.95 -18.58
N PRO A 330 10.78 9.47 -19.44
CA PRO A 330 11.12 10.56 -20.35
C PRO A 330 11.62 11.80 -19.58
N ALA A 331 12.74 12.37 -20.02
CA ALA A 331 13.37 13.53 -19.36
C ALA A 331 12.41 14.73 -19.21
N SER A 332 11.50 14.91 -20.16
CA SER A 332 10.49 15.98 -20.14
C SER A 332 9.52 15.89 -18.95
N MET A 333 9.24 14.68 -18.44
CA MET A 333 8.36 14.50 -17.27
C MET A 333 9.08 14.83 -15.96
N VAL A 334 10.39 14.59 -15.90
CA VAL A 334 11.22 14.89 -14.74
C VAL A 334 11.37 16.41 -14.56
N SER A 335 11.50 17.16 -15.66
CA SER A 335 11.59 18.63 -15.61
C SER A 335 10.29 19.29 -15.15
N SER A 336 9.12 18.80 -15.58
CA SER A 336 7.82 19.40 -15.21
C SER A 336 7.48 19.24 -13.73
N ALA A 337 7.91 18.15 -13.09
CA ALA A 337 7.75 17.94 -11.65
C ALA A 337 8.55 18.97 -10.83
N LYS A 338 9.79 19.28 -11.26
CA LYS A 338 10.67 20.25 -10.60
C LYS A 338 10.11 21.67 -10.63
N VAL A 339 9.49 22.07 -11.74
CA VAL A 339 8.84 23.40 -11.88
C VAL A 339 7.62 23.54 -10.97
N ALA A 340 6.86 22.46 -10.75
CA ALA A 340 5.72 22.48 -9.84
C ALA A 340 6.15 22.64 -8.36
N GLU A 341 7.24 21.98 -7.96
CA GLU A 341 7.82 22.08 -6.61
C GLU A 341 8.22 23.54 -6.29
N ASP A 342 8.98 24.20 -7.17
CA ASP A 342 9.40 25.60 -6.98
C ASP A 342 8.22 26.59 -6.90
N SER A 343 7.13 26.33 -7.65
CA SER A 343 5.93 27.17 -7.63
C SER A 343 5.09 27.03 -6.34
N MET A 344 5.14 25.89 -5.65
CA MET A 344 4.47 25.68 -4.37
C MET A 344 5.24 26.29 -3.19
N PHE A 345 6.56 26.39 -3.28
CA PHE A 345 7.41 26.89 -2.21
C PHE A 345 7.69 28.40 -2.27
N HIS A 346 7.45 29.07 -3.40
CA HIS A 346 7.62 30.52 -3.56
C HIS A 346 6.38 31.17 -4.17
N HIS A 347 5.41 31.58 -3.32
CA HIS A 347 4.83 32.94 -3.40
C HIS A 347 3.81 33.23 -2.28
N PRO A 348 3.99 34.31 -1.49
CA PRO A 348 2.87 35.01 -0.89
C PRO A 348 2.25 35.92 -1.96
N GLY A 349 1.11 35.47 -2.53
CA GLY A 349 0.20 36.28 -3.34
C GLY A 349 0.68 36.69 -4.73
N ALA A 350 0.20 36.00 -5.77
CA ALA A 350 -0.30 36.60 -7.01
C ALA A 350 -0.88 35.52 -7.93
N VAL A 351 -1.88 35.94 -8.69
CA VAL A 351 -2.78 35.17 -9.55
C VAL A 351 -2.16 34.96 -10.94
N THR A 352 -2.42 33.78 -11.51
CA THR A 352 -2.46 33.39 -12.94
C THR A 352 -1.17 33.07 -13.75
N TRP A 353 -1.36 32.06 -14.61
CA TRP A 353 -0.60 31.60 -15.79
C TRP A 353 0.52 30.56 -15.58
N SER A 354 0.13 29.28 -15.52
CA SER A 354 0.84 28.15 -16.18
C SER A 354 0.03 26.85 -16.08
N PHE A 355 -1.03 26.71 -16.90
CA PHE A 355 -1.82 25.47 -17.04
C PHE A 355 -2.15 25.24 -18.52
N VAL A 356 -1.21 24.70 -19.30
CA VAL A 356 -1.51 24.22 -20.67
C VAL A 356 -0.78 22.92 -21.03
N VAL A 357 0.28 22.50 -20.34
CA VAL A 357 1.09 21.35 -20.79
C VAL A 357 0.68 20.00 -20.18
N THR A 358 -0.09 19.98 -19.08
CA THR A 358 -0.48 18.74 -18.39
C THR A 358 -1.66 18.00 -19.04
N ALA A 359 -2.51 18.71 -19.81
CA ALA A 359 -3.76 18.17 -20.33
C ALA A 359 -3.59 17.18 -21.51
N LEU A 360 -2.52 17.32 -22.31
CA LEU A 360 -2.33 16.48 -23.50
C LEU A 360 -1.83 15.07 -23.18
N LEU A 361 -1.22 14.86 -22.00
CA LEU A 361 -0.60 13.59 -21.63
C LEU A 361 -1.60 12.58 -21.01
N VAL A 362 -2.71 13.07 -20.46
CA VAL A 362 -3.76 12.25 -19.81
C VAL A 362 -4.70 11.62 -20.86
N ILE A 363 -4.93 12.30 -21.98
CA ILE A 363 -5.80 11.82 -23.07
C ILE A 363 -5.25 10.54 -23.73
N ALA A 364 -3.93 10.34 -23.73
CA ALA A 364 -3.32 9.13 -24.29
C ALA A 364 -3.47 7.89 -23.37
N LEU A 365 -3.58 8.09 -22.05
CA LEU A 365 -3.67 7.01 -21.06
C LEU A 365 -5.09 6.44 -20.95
N ALA A 366 -6.12 7.29 -21.07
CA ALA A 366 -7.52 6.85 -21.07
C ALA A 366 -7.89 6.03 -22.32
N ARG A 367 -7.29 6.32 -23.47
CA ARG A 367 -7.48 5.53 -24.71
C ARG A 367 -6.79 4.16 -24.65
N GLY A 368 -5.59 4.09 -24.06
CA GLY A 368 -4.84 2.83 -23.94
C GLY A 368 -5.50 1.77 -23.06
N PHE A 369 -6.26 2.17 -22.03
CA PHE A 369 -6.99 1.22 -21.17
C PHE A 369 -8.30 0.74 -21.80
N ARG A 370 -9.02 1.60 -22.54
CA ARG A 370 -10.28 1.23 -23.18
C ARG A 370 -10.09 0.24 -24.35
N ASP A 371 -8.95 0.31 -25.05
CA ASP A 371 -8.64 -0.63 -26.14
C ASP A 371 -8.09 -1.98 -25.63
N TYR A 372 -7.71 -2.09 -24.34
CA TYR A 372 -7.17 -3.33 -23.76
C TYR A 372 -8.26 -4.23 -23.12
N GLU A 373 -9.42 -3.66 -22.77
CA GLU A 373 -10.56 -4.39 -22.19
C GLU A 373 -11.65 -4.76 -23.22
N GLY A 374 -11.55 -4.28 -24.46
CA GLY A 374 -12.57 -4.44 -25.51
C GLY A 374 -12.42 -5.64 -26.46
N GLY A 375 -11.65 -6.66 -26.10
CA GLY A 375 -11.44 -7.86 -26.93
C GLY A 375 -12.44 -8.99 -26.68
N GLY A 376 -13.74 -8.68 -26.57
CA GLY A 376 -14.81 -9.66 -26.35
C GLY A 376 -15.96 -9.42 -27.31
N THR A 377 -16.18 -10.35 -28.23
CA THR A 377 -17.21 -10.32 -29.27
C THR A 377 -18.62 -10.19 -28.67
N HIS A 378 -19.34 -9.11 -29.01
CA HIS A 378 -20.76 -8.93 -28.70
C HIS A 378 -21.64 -9.91 -29.51
N GLY A 379 -22.37 -10.77 -28.81
CA GLY A 379 -23.59 -11.43 -29.30
C GLY A 379 -24.83 -10.68 -28.79
N ASN A 380 -25.72 -10.31 -29.72
CA ASN A 380 -26.98 -9.60 -29.48
C ASN A 380 -28.02 -10.43 -28.72
N GLY A 381 -28.79 -9.78 -27.85
CA GLY A 381 -30.08 -10.27 -27.32
C GLY A 381 -30.58 -9.39 -26.16
N ARG A 382 -31.20 -8.24 -26.46
CA ARG A 382 -32.66 -7.95 -26.42
C ARG A 382 -33.28 -7.89 -25.01
N GLU A 383 -33.83 -6.71 -24.75
CA GLU A 383 -34.66 -6.25 -23.63
C GLU A 383 -35.77 -7.22 -23.23
N ASP A 384 -36.09 -7.28 -21.93
CA ASP A 384 -37.42 -6.91 -21.42
C ASP A 384 -37.47 -6.92 -19.87
N LYS A 385 -37.98 -5.83 -19.30
CA LYS A 385 -38.55 -5.70 -17.94
C LYS A 385 -40.09 -5.61 -18.12
N PRO A 386 -40.94 -6.05 -17.17
CA PRO A 386 -41.28 -5.17 -16.04
C PRO A 386 -41.72 -5.84 -14.71
N ASP A 387 -41.54 -5.05 -13.64
CA ASP A 387 -42.34 -4.80 -12.43
C ASP A 387 -43.27 -5.86 -11.82
N LYS A 388 -43.18 -5.99 -10.47
CA LYS A 388 -44.33 -5.83 -9.57
C LYS A 388 -43.94 -5.68 -8.09
N GLU A 389 -44.57 -4.70 -7.46
CA GLU A 389 -44.69 -4.47 -6.01
C GLU A 389 -45.41 -5.63 -5.31
N ASP A 390 -45.08 -5.88 -4.04
CA ASP A 390 -46.09 -6.10 -3.01
C ASP A 390 -45.53 -5.82 -1.61
N SER A 391 -46.30 -5.03 -0.86
CA SER A 391 -46.08 -4.56 0.50
C SER A 391 -46.68 -5.51 1.55
N TYR A 392 -45.99 -5.76 2.67
CA TYR A 392 -46.65 -6.14 3.93
C TYR A 392 -45.88 -5.59 5.16
N HIS A 393 -46.65 -5.07 6.11
CA HIS A 393 -46.19 -4.39 7.33
C HIS A 393 -46.00 -5.35 8.53
N ARG A 394 -44.94 -5.03 9.31
CA ARG A 394 -44.85 -4.91 10.79
C ARG A 394 -44.13 -5.96 11.67
N THR A 395 -43.19 -5.38 12.43
CA THR A 395 -42.73 -5.54 13.83
C THR A 395 -41.65 -6.57 14.22
N ASP A 396 -40.52 -5.95 14.58
CA ASP A 396 -39.62 -6.17 15.72
C ASP A 396 -38.56 -7.28 15.73
N SER A 397 -37.35 -6.80 16.02
CA SER A 397 -36.19 -7.41 16.66
C SER A 397 -35.17 -8.17 15.79
N SER A 398 -33.91 -7.75 15.97
CA SER A 398 -32.65 -8.33 15.52
C SER A 398 -32.30 -8.25 14.02
N SER A 399 -31.39 -7.34 13.67
CA SER A 399 -30.58 -7.41 12.44
C SER A 399 -29.11 -7.49 12.88
N SER A 400 -28.49 -8.67 12.97
CA SER A 400 -27.80 -9.34 11.86
C SER A 400 -27.15 -8.33 10.91
N GLY A 401 -25.87 -8.07 11.12
CA GLY A 401 -25.06 -7.23 10.25
C GLY A 401 -24.95 -7.87 8.88
N GLU A 402 -25.65 -7.29 7.91
CA GLU A 402 -25.39 -7.53 6.50
C GLU A 402 -24.03 -6.92 6.14
N GLY A 403 -23.16 -7.76 5.59
CA GLY A 403 -21.82 -7.38 5.16
C GLY A 403 -21.87 -6.36 4.04
N VAL A 404 -21.41 -5.15 4.35
CA VAL A 404 -21.13 -4.09 3.37
C VAL A 404 -19.85 -4.47 2.62
N PRO A 405 -19.83 -4.41 1.27
CA PRO A 405 -18.61 -4.64 0.51
C PRO A 405 -17.68 -3.43 0.71
N LEU A 406 -16.56 -3.65 1.40
CA LEU A 406 -15.41 -2.74 1.40
C LEU A 406 -14.85 -2.71 -0.03
N ILE A 407 -15.17 -1.64 -0.76
CA ILE A 407 -14.51 -1.32 -2.02
C ILE A 407 -13.13 -0.79 -1.65
N THR A 408 -12.12 -1.66 -1.64
CA THR A 408 -10.74 -1.20 -1.57
C THR A 408 -10.38 -0.61 -2.92
N THR A 409 -10.20 0.70 -2.98
CA THR A 409 -9.46 1.32 -4.08
C THR A 409 -8.07 0.68 -4.10
N SER A 410 -7.50 0.48 -5.28
CA SER A 410 -6.16 -0.12 -5.39
C SER A 410 -5.16 0.74 -4.63
N ASN A 411 -4.80 0.34 -3.41
CA ASN A 411 -3.93 1.11 -2.53
C ASN A 411 -2.53 1.21 -3.17
N VAL A 412 -2.22 2.37 -3.75
CA VAL A 412 -0.85 2.77 -4.05
C VAL A 412 -0.37 3.58 -2.85
N PHE A 413 0.35 2.93 -1.95
CA PHE A 413 0.97 3.63 -0.82
C PHE A 413 2.18 4.40 -1.34
N MET A 414 2.10 5.72 -1.31
CA MET A 414 3.17 6.61 -1.74
C MET A 414 3.93 7.17 -0.54
N GLY A 415 5.20 6.79 -0.41
CA GLY A 415 6.10 7.26 0.64
C GLY A 415 7.37 7.90 0.06
N ARG A 416 8.00 8.81 0.79
CA ARG A 416 9.31 9.38 0.44
C ARG A 416 10.37 8.62 1.25
N GLY A 417 11.08 7.68 0.63
CA GLY A 417 12.08 6.86 1.30
C GLY A 417 13.03 6.19 0.32
N GLY A 418 14.34 6.38 0.51
CA GLY A 418 15.39 5.86 -0.36
C GLY A 418 15.74 4.41 -0.03
N LEU A 419 15.46 3.50 -0.96
CA LEU A 419 16.09 2.20 -1.05
C LEU A 419 16.34 1.90 -2.52
N SER A 420 17.62 1.82 -2.89
CA SER A 420 18.07 1.36 -4.20
C SER A 420 19.08 0.24 -4.05
N ASP A 421 18.88 -0.81 -4.86
CA ASP A 421 19.82 -1.87 -5.23
C ASP A 421 20.21 -2.91 -4.17
N TYR A 422 19.38 -3.95 -4.09
CA TYR A 422 19.80 -5.26 -3.59
C TYR A 422 20.41 -6.07 -4.75
N ARG A 423 21.75 -6.14 -4.82
CA ARG A 423 22.44 -7.21 -5.56
C ARG A 423 22.75 -8.33 -4.58
N ALA A 424 22.11 -9.48 -4.77
CA ALA A 424 22.42 -10.70 -4.06
C ALA A 424 23.90 -11.09 -4.31
N ALA A 425 24.68 -11.20 -3.24
CA ALA A 425 25.93 -11.95 -3.24
C ALA A 425 25.62 -13.40 -2.84
N LYS A 426 26.27 -14.33 -3.54
CA LYS A 426 26.16 -15.80 -3.47
C LYS A 426 26.07 -16.40 -2.08
#